data_AF-A0A3C0UKI9-F1
#
_entry.id   AF-A0A3C0UKI9-F1
#
_cell.length_a   1.000
_cell.length_b   1.000
_cell.length_c   1.000
_cell.angle_alpha   90.00
_cell.angle_beta   90.00
_cell.angle_gamma   90.00
#
_symmetry.space_group_name_H-M   'P 1'
#
loop_
_entity.id
_entity.type
_entity.pdbx_description
1 polymer ?
#
loop_
_entity_poly.entity_id
_entity_poly.type
_entity_poly.pdbx_seq_one_letter_code
_entity_poly.pdbx_strand_id
1 'polypeptide(L)' 'MKSLDRITSNPEQCGGKPCVRGMRIRVTDVLSLLANHLTFEQILDELPDLEEEDIQACVEYAICV' A
#
# COMPACT_ATOMS: atom_id res chain seq x y z
N MET A 1 -3.58 -2.85 16.38
CA MET A 1 -2.49 -2.13 15.67
C MET A 1 -1.52 -3.17 15.13
N LYS A 2 -1.89 -3.85 14.04
CA LYS A 2 -1.17 -5.02 13.52
C LYS A 2 -1.16 -5.04 11.98
N SER A 3 -1.29 -3.86 11.37
CA SER A 3 -1.41 -3.69 9.92
C SER A 3 -0.05 -3.34 9.28
N LEU A 4 0.88 -2.74 10.05
CA LEU A 4 2.23 -2.39 9.57
C LEU A 4 3.09 -3.61 9.19
N ASP A 5 2.78 -4.81 9.69
CA ASP A 5 3.45 -6.06 9.28
C ASP A 5 3.30 -6.36 7.78
N ARG A 6 2.29 -5.76 7.13
CA ARG A 6 2.08 -5.88 5.67
C ARG A 6 2.90 -4.90 4.86
N ILE A 7 3.51 -3.88 5.48
CA ILE A 7 4.34 -2.91 4.79
C ILE A 7 5.81 -3.30 4.93
N THR A 8 6.43 -3.62 3.81
CA THR A 8 7.84 -3.97 3.73
C THR A 8 8.65 -2.80 3.21
N SER A 9 9.80 -2.53 3.81
CA SER A 9 10.79 -1.61 3.27
C SER A 9 12.04 -2.40 2.90
N ASN A 10 12.38 -2.44 1.61
CA ASN A 10 13.60 -3.06 1.14
C ASN A 10 14.44 -2.03 0.37
N PRO A 11 15.65 -1.68 0.83
CA PRO A 11 16.52 -0.71 0.16
C PRO A 11 16.85 -1.07 -1.30
N GLU A 12 16.82 -2.36 -1.66
CA GLU A 12 17.09 -2.85 -3.01
C GLU A 12 15.83 -2.87 -3.90
N GLN A 13 14.64 -2.62 -3.34
CA GLN A 13 13.37 -2.58 -4.07
C GLN A 13 12.80 -1.16 -4.10
N CYS A 14 12.38 -0.70 -5.27
CA CYS A 14 11.78 0.63 -5.47
C CYS A 14 12.60 1.80 -4.87
N GLY A 15 13.92 1.64 -4.75
CA GLY A 15 14.83 2.64 -4.16
C GLY A 15 14.65 2.83 -2.65
N GLY A 16 14.27 1.78 -1.91
CA GLY A 16 14.03 1.84 -0.48
C GLY A 16 12.66 2.38 -0.07
N LYS A 17 11.75 2.55 -1.04
CA LYS A 17 10.39 2.99 -0.77
C LYS A 17 9.56 1.88 -0.10
N PRO A 18 8.66 2.24 0.82
CA PRO A 18 7.75 1.28 1.44
C PRO A 18 6.84 0.67 0.38
N CYS A 19 6.80 -0.65 0.36
CA CYS A 19 6.04 -1.46 -0.58
C CYS A 19 5.12 -2.42 0.19
N VAL A 20 3.99 -2.76 -0.41
CA VAL A 20 3.03 -3.71 0.18
C VAL A 20 3.59 -5.13 0.03
N ARG A 21 3.73 -5.87 1.14
CA ARG A 21 4.04 -7.32 1.19
C ARG A 21 5.22 -7.77 0.30
N GLY A 22 6.23 -6.93 0.11
CA GLY A 22 7.37 -7.22 -0.77
C GLY A 22 7.04 -7.19 -2.27
N MET A 23 5.83 -6.75 -2.63
CA MET A 23 5.40 -6.51 -4.00
C MET A 23 6.08 -5.25 -4.55
N ARG A 24 6.05 -5.08 -5.88
CA ARG A 24 6.47 -3.82 -6.53
C ARG A 24 5.39 -2.74 -6.54
N ILE A 25 4.44 -2.83 -5.60
CA ILE A 25 3.37 -1.85 -5.38
C ILE A 25 3.80 -0.98 -4.21
N ARG A 26 4.02 0.32 -4.47
CA ARG A 26 4.45 1.25 -3.44
C ARG A 26 3.24 1.74 -2.65
N VAL A 27 3.42 1.99 -1.35
CA VAL A 27 2.40 2.61 -0.51
C VAL A 27 1.90 3.93 -1.12
N THR A 28 2.81 4.71 -1.71
CA THR A 28 2.47 5.97 -2.39
C THR A 28 1.54 5.80 -3.58
N ASP A 29 1.60 4.66 -4.29
CA ASP A 29 0.74 4.43 -5.45
C ASP A 29 -0.69 4.18 -4.98
N VAL A 30 -0.87 3.34 -3.96
CA VAL A 30 -2.19 3.09 -3.33
C VAL A 30 -2.79 4.38 -2.75
N LEU A 31 -1.98 5.18 -2.05
CA LEU A 31 -2.42 6.48 -1.53
C LEU A 31 -2.78 7.47 -2.64
N SER A 32 -2.09 7.41 -3.78
CA SER A 32 -2.42 8.24 -4.94
C SER A 32 -3.77 7.84 -5.55
N LEU A 33 -4.08 6.54 -5.62
CA LEU A 33 -5.39 6.07 -6.08
C LEU A 33 -6.51 6.53 -5.14
N LEU A 34 -6.30 6.42 -3.82
CA LEU A 34 -7.23 6.95 -2.82
C LEU A 34 -7.42 8.47 -2.95
N ALA A 35 -6.34 9.21 -3.21
CA ALA A 35 -6.39 10.65 -3.44
C ALA A 35 -7.16 11.03 -4.73
N ASN A 36 -7.21 10.13 -5.72
CA ASN A 36 -8.04 10.26 -6.92
C ASN A 36 -9.51 9.84 -6.69
N HIS A 37 -9.92 9.64 -5.43
CA HIS A 37 -11.27 9.23 -5.03
C HIS A 37 -11.69 7.83 -5.52
N LEU A 38 -10.73 6.94 -5.80
CA LEU A 38 -11.06 5.55 -6.06
C LEU A 38 -11.54 4.86 -4.77
N THR A 39 -12.53 4.00 -4.90
CA THR A 39 -12.99 3.13 -3.81
C THR A 39 -12.04 1.95 -3.64
N PHE A 40 -12.17 1.24 -2.51
CA PHE A 40 -11.31 0.09 -2.22
C PHE A 40 -11.52 -1.01 -3.26
N GLU A 41 -12.78 -1.27 -3.63
CA GLU A 41 -13.13 -2.22 -4.70
C GLU A 41 -12.46 -1.87 -6.03
N GLN A 42 -12.43 -0.59 -6.42
CA GLN A 42 -11.76 -0.16 -7.65
C GLN A 42 -10.25 -0.32 -7.58
N ILE A 43 -9.66 -0.06 -6.42
CA ILE A 43 -8.21 -0.27 -6.20
C ILE A 43 -7.88 -1.76 -6.29
N LEU A 44 -8.73 -2.63 -5.75
CA LEU A 44 -8.57 -4.08 -5.85
C LEU A 44 -8.79 -4.59 -7.28
N ASP A 45 -9.65 -3.95 -8.08
CA ASP A 45 -9.82 -4.30 -9.49
C ASP A 45 -8.58 -3.93 -10.32
N GLU A 46 -8.00 -2.76 -10.06
CA GLU A 46 -6.74 -2.30 -10.70
C GLU A 46 -5.51 -3.07 -10.20
N LEU A 47 -5.51 -3.46 -8.92
CA LEU A 47 -4.43 -4.16 -8.25
C LEU A 47 -4.98 -5.44 -7.60
N PRO A 48 -5.27 -6.48 -8.40
CA PRO A 48 -5.92 -7.72 -7.93
C PRO A 48 -5.05 -8.54 -6.95
N ASP A 49 -3.77 -8.21 -6.86
CA ASP A 49 -2.83 -8.79 -5.90
C ASP A 49 -2.96 -8.20 -4.48
N LEU A 50 -3.62 -7.05 -4.34
CA LEU A 50 -3.87 -6.41 -3.05
C LEU A 50 -5.08 -7.02 -2.35
N GLU A 51 -5.09 -6.91 -1.03
CA GLU A 51 -6.24 -7.17 -0.17
C GLU A 51 -6.72 -5.87 0.50
N GLU A 52 -7.95 -5.84 1.01
CA GLU A 52 -8.46 -4.66 1.70
C GLU A 52 -7.58 -4.28 2.91
N GLU A 53 -7.05 -5.28 3.62
CA GLU A 53 -6.12 -5.07 4.72
C GLU A 53 -4.81 -4.42 4.28
N ASP A 54 -4.38 -4.63 3.04
CA ASP A 54 -3.18 -4.00 2.49
C ASP A 54 -3.42 -2.50 2.23
N ILE A 55 -4.61 -2.13 1.77
CA ILE A 55 -5.01 -0.73 1.59
C ILE A 55 -5.10 -0.03 2.95
N GLN A 56 -5.70 -0.69 3.96
CA GLN A 56 -5.75 -0.17 5.33
C GLN A 56 -4.34 0.01 5.91
N ALA A 57 -3.45 -0.96 5.71
CA ALA A 57 -2.06 -0.86 6.15
C ALA A 57 -1.32 0.32 5.49
N CYS A 58 -1.58 0.60 4.20
CA CYS A 58 -1.02 1.76 3.50
C CYS A 58 -1.48 3.09 4.13
N VAL A 59 -2.76 3.20 4.48
CA VAL A 59 -3.32 4.39 5.12
C VAL A 59 -2.79 4.55 6.54
N GLU A 60 -2.75 3.47 7.34
CA GLU A 60 -2.16 3.49 8.68
C GLU A 60 -0.68 3.93 8.64
N TYR A 61 0.09 3.41 7.68
CA TYR A 61 1.47 3.83 7.48
C TYR A 61 1.57 5.33 7.17
N ALA A 62 0.69 5.88 6.33
CA ALA A 62 0.72 7.31 5.99
C ALA A 62 0.42 8.24 7.18
N ILE A 63 -0.36 7.77 8.17
CA ILE A 63 -0.73 8.55 9.35
C ILE A 63 0.31 8.43 10.47
N CYS A 64 1.01 7.30 10.56
CA CYS A 64 1.92 6.98 11.66
C CYS A 64 3.37 7.47 11.44
N VAL A 65 3.76 7.79 10.20
CA VAL A 65 5.13 8.13 9.79
C VAL A 65 5.33 9.64 9.72
#